data_AF-A0A416CRR2-F1
#
_entry.id   AF-A0A416CRR2-F1
#
_cell.length_a   1.000
_cell.length_b   1.000
_cell.length_c   1.000
_cell.angle_alpha   90.00
_cell.angle_beta   90.00
_cell.angle_gamma   90.00
#
_symmetry.space_group_name_H-M   'P 1'
#
loop_
_entity.id
_entity.type
_entity.pdbx_description
1 polymer ?
#
loop_
_entity_poly.entity_id
_entity_poly.type
_entity_poly.pdbx_seq_one_letter_code
_entity_poly.pdbx_strand_id
1 'polypeptide(L)'
;MRRAYALSEEEFCRAEAELELAVSLGLIGQAGFDALEQRRLQKNEENRRKKAAGEVFYGPCSFTRPMYLQYELTRFRLEFALPSRTVRDSGYCPEITEAQKRAFYQENQDLLTRAQGDLFSYEEIEAVIEKRLREAAYDRLVQDILCQSETRE
;
A
#
# COMPACT_ATOMS: atom_id res chain seq x y z
N MET A 1 17.31 -13.56 -5.96
CA MET A 1 16.55 -12.31 -5.74
C MET A 1 15.71 -12.37 -4.46
N ARG A 2 14.77 -13.32 -4.31
CA ARG A 2 13.88 -13.47 -3.14
C ARG A 2 14.57 -13.42 -1.76
N ARG A 3 15.67 -14.18 -1.59
CA ARG A 3 16.45 -14.22 -0.33
C ARG A 3 17.00 -12.85 0.11
N ALA A 4 17.25 -11.93 -0.83
CA ALA A 4 17.76 -10.59 -0.51
C ALA A 4 16.71 -9.70 0.18
N TYR A 5 15.43 -10.07 0.07
CA TYR A 5 14.29 -9.39 0.68
C TYR A 5 13.68 -10.19 1.85
N ALA A 6 14.23 -11.37 2.15
CA ALA A 6 13.75 -12.27 3.21
C ALA A 6 12.26 -12.66 3.10
N LEU A 7 11.77 -12.81 1.86
CA LEU A 7 10.39 -13.19 1.57
C LEU A 7 10.23 -14.68 1.33
N SER A 8 9.06 -15.21 1.69
CA SER A 8 8.53 -16.48 1.17
C SER A 8 8.23 -16.38 -0.33
N GLU A 9 7.87 -17.50 -0.95
CA GLU A 9 7.45 -17.49 -2.37
C GLU A 9 6.14 -16.73 -2.57
N GLU A 10 5.14 -16.97 -1.72
CA GLU A 10 3.85 -16.28 -1.78
C GLU A 10 4.00 -14.77 -1.56
N GLU A 11 4.81 -14.37 -0.58
CA GLU A 11 5.09 -12.95 -0.31
C GLU A 11 5.82 -12.28 -1.48
N PHE A 12 6.71 -13.03 -2.15
CA PHE A 12 7.43 -12.54 -3.31
C PHE A 12 6.47 -12.29 -4.49
N CYS A 13 5.62 -13.28 -4.83
CA CYS A 13 4.62 -13.14 -5.89
C CYS A 13 3.66 -12.00 -5.59
N ARG A 14 3.19 -11.88 -4.34
CA ARG A 14 2.34 -10.77 -3.92
C ARG A 14 3.03 -9.43 -4.09
N ALA A 15 4.30 -9.31 -3.70
CA ALA A 15 5.06 -8.08 -3.87
C ALA A 15 5.25 -7.72 -5.36
N GLU A 16 5.43 -8.69 -6.25
CA GLU A 16 5.46 -8.45 -7.70
C GLU A 16 4.11 -7.91 -8.20
N ALA A 17 3.00 -8.54 -7.82
CA ALA A 17 1.66 -8.08 -8.17
C ALA A 17 1.37 -6.66 -7.65
N GLU A 18 1.80 -6.31 -6.43
CA GLU A 18 1.67 -4.95 -5.91
C GLU A 18 2.52 -3.93 -6.68
N LEU A 19 3.71 -4.31 -7.15
CA LEU A 19 4.54 -3.46 -8.02
C LEU A 19 3.90 -3.26 -9.40
N GLU A 20 3.28 -4.29 -9.96
CA GLU A 20 2.52 -4.19 -11.22
C GLU A 20 1.28 -3.31 -11.07
N LEU A 21 0.54 -3.46 -9.97
CA LEU A 21 -0.58 -2.59 -9.66
C LEU A 21 -0.11 -1.14 -9.52
N ALA A 22 1.01 -0.88 -8.85
CA ALA A 22 1.55 0.47 -8.70
C ALA A 22 1.89 1.14 -10.05
N VAL A 23 2.32 0.37 -11.06
CA VAL A 23 2.48 0.88 -12.44
C VAL A 23 1.11 1.20 -13.05
N SER A 24 0.15 0.31 -12.90
CA SER A 24 -1.22 0.47 -13.44
C SER A 24 -1.94 1.69 -12.83
N LEU A 25 -1.64 1.99 -11.56
CA LEU A 25 -2.11 3.18 -10.84
C LEU A 25 -1.31 4.46 -11.17
N GLY A 26 -0.24 4.37 -11.96
CA GLY A 26 0.62 5.50 -12.31
C GLY A 26 1.53 6.00 -11.19
N LEU A 27 1.72 5.21 -10.11
CA LEU A 27 2.51 5.59 -8.94
C LEU A 27 4.02 5.44 -9.17
N ILE A 28 4.41 4.51 -10.05
CA ILE A 28 5.78 4.25 -10.47
C ILE A 28 5.83 3.97 -11.97
N GLY A 29 6.98 4.20 -12.61
CA GLY A 29 7.15 3.97 -14.05
C GLY A 29 7.45 2.52 -14.46
N GLN A 30 7.99 1.70 -13.54
CA GLN A 30 8.39 0.33 -13.84
C GLN A 30 8.25 -0.57 -12.60
N ALA A 31 7.63 -1.73 -12.81
CA ALA A 31 7.48 -2.80 -11.81
C ALA A 31 8.77 -3.63 -11.68
N GLY A 32 8.75 -4.59 -10.75
CA GLY A 32 9.84 -5.55 -10.56
C GLY A 32 10.95 -5.08 -9.62
N PHE A 33 11.69 -6.08 -9.14
CA PHE A 33 12.67 -5.92 -8.06
C PHE A 33 13.95 -5.17 -8.46
N ASP A 34 14.32 -5.18 -9.74
CA ASP A 34 15.46 -4.41 -10.24
C ASP A 34 15.16 -2.91 -10.25
N ALA A 35 13.97 -2.52 -10.73
CA ALA A 35 13.52 -1.13 -10.68
C ALA A 35 13.33 -0.63 -9.23
N LEU A 36 12.82 -1.49 -8.35
CA LEU A 36 12.76 -1.25 -6.90
C LEU A 36 14.15 -0.98 -6.30
N GLU A 37 15.16 -1.78 -6.66
CA GLU A 37 16.52 -1.59 -6.16
C GLU A 37 17.11 -0.25 -6.63
N GLN A 38 16.86 0.15 -7.88
CA GLN A 38 17.29 1.46 -8.38
C GLN A 38 16.65 2.60 -7.58
N ARG A 39 15.33 2.54 -7.33
CA ARG A 39 14.63 3.54 -6.50
C ARG A 39 15.18 3.57 -5.07
N ARG A 40 15.52 2.42 -4.48
CA ARG A 40 16.14 2.34 -3.16
C ARG A 40 17.50 3.03 -3.11
N LEU A 41 18.36 2.76 -4.09
CA LEU A 41 19.69 3.35 -4.17
C LEU A 41 19.59 4.87 -4.34
N GLN A 42 18.69 5.35 -5.19
CA GLN A 42 18.40 6.77 -5.35
C GLN A 42 17.92 7.40 -4.02
N LYS A 43 16.98 6.76 -3.32
CA LYS A 43 16.48 7.28 -2.04
C LYS A 43 17.57 7.38 -0.98
N ASN A 44 18.43 6.36 -0.88
CA ASN A 44 19.54 6.37 0.08
C ASN A 44 20.57 7.43 -0.25
N GLU A 45 20.84 7.63 -1.54
CA GLU A 45 21.72 8.69 -2.02
C GLU A 45 21.18 10.08 -1.69
N GLU A 46 19.87 10.31 -1.88
CA GLU A 46 19.20 11.54 -1.45
C GLU A 46 19.33 11.77 0.06
N ASN A 47 19.03 10.77 0.88
CA ASN A 47 19.14 10.86 2.34
C ASN A 47 20.58 11.15 2.78
N ARG A 48 21.57 10.53 2.12
CA ARG A 48 22.99 10.77 2.36
C ARG A 48 23.39 12.21 2.06
N ARG A 49 22.90 12.79 0.95
CA ARG A 49 23.14 14.19 0.59
C ARG A 49 22.54 15.14 1.61
N LYS A 50 21.27 14.95 1.99
CA LYS A 50 20.60 15.76 3.03
C LYS A 50 21.34 15.73 4.35
N LYS A 51 21.75 14.53 4.78
CA LYS A 51 22.55 14.35 5.99
C LYS A 51 23.89 15.09 5.92
N ALA A 52 24.60 15.00 4.80
CA ALA A 52 25.88 15.68 4.61
C ALA A 52 25.72 17.22 4.56
N ALA A 53 24.60 17.71 4.03
CA ALA A 53 24.25 19.12 4.00
C ALA A 53 23.76 19.67 5.35
N GLY A 54 23.55 18.82 6.36
CA GLY A 54 22.99 19.22 7.65
C GLY A 54 21.50 19.59 7.59
N GLU A 55 20.80 19.17 6.53
CA GLU A 55 19.36 19.39 6.39
C GLU A 55 18.58 18.50 7.36
N VAL A 56 17.48 19.02 7.90
CA VAL A 56 16.54 18.22 8.70
C VAL A 56 15.74 17.33 7.76
N PHE A 57 15.83 16.02 7.95
CA PHE A 57 14.97 15.04 7.28
C PHE A 57 14.55 13.95 8.27
N TYR A 58 13.43 13.28 7.96
CA TYR A 58 12.81 12.27 8.81
C TYR A 58 12.96 10.87 8.22
N GLY A 59 12.91 9.86 9.09
CA GLY A 59 13.05 8.45 8.72
C GLY A 59 14.50 7.96 8.76
N PRO A 60 14.76 6.74 8.26
CA PRO A 60 16.09 6.16 8.33
C PRO A 60 17.09 6.87 7.42
N CYS A 61 18.33 7.00 7.87
CA CYS A 61 19.43 7.56 7.06
C CYS A 61 19.75 6.68 5.83
N SER A 62 19.42 5.39 5.88
CA SER A 62 19.59 4.44 4.80
C SER A 62 18.59 3.29 4.96
N PHE A 63 17.96 2.89 3.87
CA PHE A 63 17.07 1.74 3.79
C PHE A 63 17.82 0.49 3.37
N THR A 64 17.60 -0.61 4.10
CA THR A 64 17.89 -1.96 3.62
C THR A 64 16.86 -2.39 2.57
N ARG A 65 17.12 -3.50 1.86
CA ARG A 65 16.20 -4.02 0.84
C ARG A 65 14.80 -4.37 1.39
N PRO A 66 14.66 -5.15 2.48
CA PRO A 66 13.34 -5.43 3.06
C PRO A 66 12.63 -4.16 3.53
N MET A 67 13.35 -3.24 4.17
CA MET A 67 12.76 -1.98 4.66
C MET A 67 12.22 -1.12 3.52
N TYR A 68 12.96 -1.03 2.40
CA TYR A 68 12.52 -0.21 1.28
C TYR A 68 11.34 -0.81 0.54
N LEU A 69 11.33 -2.15 0.37
CA LEU A 69 10.17 -2.84 -0.18
C LEU A 69 8.92 -2.54 0.66
N GLN A 70 8.97 -2.78 1.98
CA GLN A 70 7.84 -2.53 2.86
C GLN A 70 7.40 -1.05 2.82
N TYR A 71 8.36 -0.13 2.76
CA TYR A 71 8.07 1.30 2.62
C TYR A 71 7.29 1.61 1.33
N GLU A 72 7.72 1.09 0.18
CA GLU A 72 7.02 1.33 -1.09
C GLU A 72 5.64 0.66 -1.13
N LEU A 73 5.53 -0.61 -0.74
CA LEU A 73 4.24 -1.32 -0.71
C LEU A 73 3.23 -0.61 0.20
N THR A 74 3.67 -0.20 1.40
CA THR A 74 2.83 0.57 2.32
C THR A 74 2.43 1.91 1.72
N ARG A 75 3.37 2.61 1.06
CA ARG A 75 3.08 3.88 0.38
C ARG A 75 2.02 3.70 -0.71
N PHE A 76 2.13 2.68 -1.57
CA PHE A 76 1.16 2.44 -2.64
C PHE A 76 -0.24 2.17 -2.09
N ARG A 77 -0.34 1.30 -1.08
CA ARG A 77 -1.61 1.00 -0.41
C ARG A 77 -2.24 2.25 0.21
N LEU A 78 -1.43 3.12 0.84
CA LEU A 78 -1.93 4.37 1.41
C LEU A 78 -2.34 5.39 0.34
N GLU A 79 -1.57 5.53 -0.74
CA GLU A 79 -1.93 6.40 -1.87
C GLU A 79 -3.23 5.94 -2.54
N PHE A 80 -3.56 4.65 -2.50
CA PHE A 80 -4.84 4.13 -2.97
C PHE A 80 -5.97 4.31 -1.96
N ALA A 81 -5.74 4.01 -0.69
CA ALA A 81 -6.75 4.09 0.36
C ALA A 81 -7.14 5.53 0.73
N LEU A 82 -6.23 6.48 0.52
CA LEU A 82 -6.46 7.92 0.58
C LEU A 82 -6.18 8.49 -0.82
N PRO A 83 -7.10 8.26 -1.77
CA PRO A 83 -6.79 8.28 -3.19
C PRO A 83 -6.22 9.63 -3.63
N SER A 84 -4.94 9.62 -3.99
CA SER A 84 -4.24 10.76 -4.59
C SER A 84 -4.86 11.12 -5.94
N ARG A 85 -4.56 12.31 -6.48
CA ARG A 85 -5.05 12.69 -7.83
C ARG A 85 -4.68 11.63 -8.86
N THR A 86 -3.43 11.17 -8.84
CA THR A 86 -2.94 10.10 -9.72
C THR A 86 -3.79 8.84 -9.63
N VAL A 87 -4.13 8.38 -8.42
CA VAL A 87 -4.98 7.18 -8.25
C VAL A 87 -6.41 7.44 -8.71
N ARG A 88 -6.98 8.61 -8.46
CA ARG A 88 -8.33 8.96 -8.94
C ARG A 88 -8.41 8.96 -10.47
N ASP A 89 -7.38 9.48 -11.11
CA ASP A 89 -7.30 9.58 -12.57
C ASP A 89 -7.00 8.21 -13.23
N SER A 90 -6.57 7.21 -12.46
CA SER A 90 -6.27 5.85 -12.95
C SER A 90 -7.51 5.04 -13.35
N GLY A 91 -8.71 5.43 -12.90
CA GLY A 91 -9.94 4.66 -13.11
C GLY A 91 -10.13 3.44 -12.19
N TYR A 92 -9.14 3.11 -11.36
CA TYR A 92 -9.22 1.99 -10.40
C TYR A 92 -9.79 2.39 -9.02
N CYS A 93 -9.92 3.69 -8.73
CA CYS A 93 -10.40 4.16 -7.44
C CYS A 93 -11.91 3.92 -7.30
N PRO A 94 -12.37 3.04 -6.38
CA PRO A 94 -13.79 2.80 -6.21
C PRO A 94 -14.49 3.98 -5.53
N GLU A 95 -15.71 4.25 -5.95
CA GLU A 95 -16.64 5.06 -5.16
C GLU A 95 -17.18 4.21 -3.99
N ILE A 96 -17.04 4.73 -2.78
CA ILE A 96 -17.52 4.06 -1.57
C ILE A 96 -18.84 4.71 -1.17
N THR A 97 -19.91 3.92 -1.15
CA THR A 97 -21.27 4.39 -0.84
C THR A 97 -21.54 4.40 0.66
N GLU A 98 -22.48 5.24 1.11
CA GLU A 98 -22.97 5.24 2.50
C GLU A 98 -23.53 3.87 2.91
N ALA A 99 -24.22 3.18 2.01
CA ALA A 99 -24.76 1.85 2.29
C ALA A 99 -23.66 0.85 2.62
N GLN A 100 -22.55 0.87 1.86
CA GLN A 100 -21.39 0.01 2.12
C GLN A 100 -20.72 0.34 3.46
N LYS A 101 -20.56 1.63 3.79
CA LYS A 101 -19.99 2.05 5.08
C LYS A 101 -20.85 1.60 6.26
N ARG A 102 -22.19 1.74 6.15
CA ARG A 102 -23.13 1.30 7.18
C ARG A 102 -23.16 -0.22 7.34
N ALA A 103 -23.13 -0.97 6.23
CA ALA A 103 -23.03 -2.42 6.26
C ALA A 103 -21.75 -2.87 6.99
N PHE A 104 -20.60 -2.29 6.64
CA PHE A 104 -19.33 -2.57 7.32
C PHE A 104 -19.42 -2.31 8.83
N TYR A 105 -19.99 -1.17 9.25
CA TYR A 105 -20.16 -0.84 10.66
C TYR A 105 -20.99 -1.88 11.43
N GLN A 106 -22.09 -2.37 10.82
CA GLN A 106 -22.99 -3.34 11.42
C GLN A 106 -22.37 -4.74 11.51
N GLU A 107 -21.64 -5.15 10.47
CA GLU A 107 -21.09 -6.50 10.34
C GLU A 107 -19.78 -6.71 11.12
N ASN A 108 -19.06 -5.63 11.47
CA ASN A 108 -17.72 -5.69 12.06
C ASN A 108 -17.63 -5.03 13.45
N GLN A 109 -18.72 -5.03 14.23
CA GLN A 109 -18.76 -4.34 15.53
C GLN A 109 -17.67 -4.81 16.52
N ASP A 110 -17.21 -6.05 16.40
CA ASP A 110 -16.12 -6.62 17.18
C ASP A 110 -14.79 -5.84 17.02
N LEU A 111 -14.53 -5.32 15.81
CA LEU A 111 -13.34 -4.51 15.51
C LEU A 111 -13.47 -3.04 15.95
N LEU A 112 -14.67 -2.62 16.38
CA LEU A 112 -15.04 -1.21 16.55
C LEU A 112 -15.35 -0.88 18.01
N THR A 113 -14.88 -1.71 18.94
CA THR A 113 -14.96 -1.47 20.38
C THR A 113 -13.74 -0.72 20.89
N ARG A 114 -13.96 0.12 21.90
CA ARG A 114 -12.90 0.74 22.70
C ARG A 114 -12.42 -0.24 23.76
N ALA A 115 -11.35 0.12 24.46
CA ALA A 115 -10.79 -0.70 25.52
C ALA A 115 -11.79 -1.02 26.65
N GLN A 116 -12.79 -0.17 26.87
CA GLN A 116 -13.85 -0.37 27.88
C GLN A 116 -15.04 -1.20 27.36
N GLY A 117 -15.03 -1.59 26.09
CA GLY A 117 -16.07 -2.40 25.45
C GLY A 117 -17.22 -1.60 24.84
N ASP A 118 -17.25 -0.28 24.97
CA ASP A 118 -18.19 0.58 24.24
C ASP A 118 -17.79 0.72 22.76
N LEU A 119 -18.79 0.85 21.89
CA LEU A 119 -18.57 1.02 20.45
C LEU A 119 -18.22 2.47 20.11
N PHE A 120 -17.31 2.67 19.17
CA PHE A 120 -17.21 3.96 18.47
C PHE A 120 -18.52 4.25 17.73
N SER A 121 -18.96 5.52 17.71
CA SER A 121 -20.10 5.90 16.88
C SER A 121 -19.75 5.78 15.39
N TYR A 122 -20.75 5.62 14.52
CA TYR A 122 -20.52 5.56 13.08
C TYR A 122 -19.77 6.80 12.57
N GLU A 123 -20.18 7.98 13.03
CA GLU A 123 -19.62 9.28 12.64
C GLU A 123 -18.16 9.43 13.07
N GLU A 124 -17.76 8.85 14.21
CA GLU A 124 -16.37 8.89 14.70
C GLU A 124 -15.41 8.13 13.79
N ILE A 125 -15.88 7.04 13.16
CA ILE A 125 -15.02 6.11 12.43
C ILE A 125 -15.36 6.00 10.95
N GLU A 126 -16.28 6.80 10.44
CA GLU A 126 -16.72 6.79 9.04
C GLU A 126 -15.53 6.82 8.06
N ALA A 127 -14.58 7.74 8.27
CA ALA A 127 -13.39 7.86 7.43
C ALA A 127 -12.46 6.64 7.53
N VAL A 128 -12.40 6.00 8.71
CA VAL A 128 -11.64 4.77 8.92
C VAL A 128 -12.28 3.61 8.16
N ILE A 129 -13.60 3.48 8.22
CA ILE A 129 -14.36 2.47 7.47
C ILE A 129 -14.15 2.66 5.97
N GLU A 130 -14.27 3.89 5.48
CA GLU A 130 -14.05 4.21 4.07
C GLU A 130 -12.63 3.82 3.61
N LYS A 131 -11.62 4.12 4.45
CA LYS A 131 -10.24 3.70 4.23
C LYS A 131 -10.11 2.17 4.20
N ARG A 132 -10.75 1.44 5.12
CA ARG A 132 -10.75 -0.03 5.16
C ARG A 132 -11.38 -0.65 3.90
N LEU A 133 -12.49 -0.08 3.43
CA LEU A 133 -13.15 -0.54 2.21
C LEU A 133 -12.27 -0.34 0.97
N ARG A 134 -11.54 0.78 0.89
CA ARG A 134 -10.55 0.99 -0.18
C ARG A 134 -9.34 0.07 -0.05
N GLU A 135 -8.84 -0.16 1.16
CA GLU A 135 -7.78 -1.15 1.39
C GLU A 135 -8.19 -2.55 0.92
N ALA A 136 -9.44 -2.96 1.19
CA ALA A 136 -9.98 -4.23 0.69
C ALA A 136 -10.17 -4.24 -0.84
N ALA A 137 -10.47 -3.10 -1.46
CA ALA A 137 -10.48 -2.99 -2.92
C ALA A 137 -9.07 -3.10 -3.51
N TYR A 138 -8.06 -2.49 -2.89
CA TYR A 138 -6.66 -2.66 -3.27
C TYR A 138 -6.25 -4.13 -3.20
N ASP A 139 -6.53 -4.82 -2.08
CA ASP A 139 -6.20 -6.24 -1.92
C ASP A 139 -6.86 -7.12 -2.99
N ARG A 140 -8.10 -6.80 -3.41
CA ARG A 140 -8.77 -7.49 -4.53
C ARG A 140 -8.06 -7.28 -5.86
N LEU A 141 -7.65 -6.05 -6.18
CA LEU A 141 -6.90 -5.76 -7.42
C LEU A 141 -5.57 -6.51 -7.48
N VAL A 142 -4.87 -6.61 -6.35
CA VAL A 142 -3.64 -7.41 -6.23
C VAL A 142 -3.93 -8.88 -6.49
N GLN A 143 -5.02 -9.41 -5.91
CA GLN A 143 -5.43 -10.79 -6.13
C GLN A 143 -5.80 -11.08 -7.59
N ASP A 144 -6.49 -10.13 -8.26
CA ASP A 144 -6.84 -10.28 -9.68
C ASP A 144 -5.59 -10.39 -10.56
N ILE A 145 -4.55 -9.61 -10.26
CA ILE A 145 -3.25 -9.70 -10.95
C ILE A 145 -2.58 -11.06 -10.70
N LEU A 146 -2.58 -11.54 -9.45
CA LEU A 146 -2.03 -12.85 -9.10
C LEU A 146 -2.73 -13.97 -9.89
N CYS A 147 -4.06 -14.00 -9.91
CA CYS A 147 -4.83 -15.01 -10.65
C CYS A 147 -4.56 -14.96 -12.17
N GLN A 148 -4.36 -13.76 -12.73
CA GLN A 148 -4.01 -13.58 -14.16
C GLN A 148 -2.60 -14.08 -14.48
N SER A 149 -1.68 -14.00 -13.53
CA SER A 149 -0.30 -14.48 -13.71
C SER A 149 -0.23 -16.00 -13.72
N GLU A 150 -1.03 -16.68 -12.89
CA GLU A 150 -1.14 -18.15 -12.84
C GLU A 150 -1.74 -18.75 -14.12
N THR A 151 -2.55 -17.99 -14.86
CA THR A 151 -3.18 -18.43 -16.12
C THR A 151 -2.31 -18.19 -17.35
N ARG A 152 -1.13 -17.58 -17.20
CA ARG A 152 -0.17 -17.32 -18.29
C ARG A 152 0.95 -18.36 -18.39
N GLU A 153 1.01 -19.32 -17.48
CA GLU A 153 1.88 -20.51 -17.54
C GLU A 153 1.22 -21.67 -18.27
#